data_AF-A0A952JP53-F1
#
_entry.id   AF-A0A952JP53-F1
#
_cell.length_a   1.000
_cell.length_b   1.000
_cell.length_c   1.000
_cell.angle_alpha   90.00
_cell.angle_beta   90.00
_cell.angle_gamma   90.00
#
_symmetry.space_group_name_H-M   'P 1'
#
loop_
_entity.id
_entity.type
_entity.pdbx_description
1 polymer ?
#
loop_
_entity_poly.entity_id
_entity_poly.type
_entity_poly.pdbx_seq_one_letter_code
_entity_poly.pdbx_strand_id
1 'polypeptide(L)'
;MTPKSLFNLILKVFGLFFLREVIYLIPQLVSIILSYTETNDLAGKQFNIEENMSIIITVFAILFYAFIIYQLLFNTNKIIDILKLDQEYYQKEFSFNLSNSQILTISLIVIGAIILLNEIPDFLTHIFSLVIEKKYTHNITSFNFSYLVSSGIKIIIALLIIGERKRIIEFIQKKQAKK
;
A
#
# COMPACT_ATOMS: atom_id res chain seq x y z
N MET A 1 1.45 -26.21 -14.16
CA MET A 1 0.53 -25.03 -14.18
C MET A 1 0.16 -24.71 -15.62
N THR A 2 -1.11 -24.42 -15.90
CA THR A 2 -1.52 -23.91 -17.23
C THR A 2 -1.10 -22.45 -17.39
N PRO A 3 -0.86 -21.96 -18.63
CA PRO A 3 -0.55 -20.55 -18.89
C PRO A 3 -1.58 -19.58 -18.28
N LYS A 4 -2.88 -19.94 -18.35
CA LYS A 4 -3.97 -19.20 -17.70
C LYS A 4 -3.79 -19.08 -16.19
N SER A 5 -3.33 -20.14 -15.52
CA SER A 5 -3.04 -20.13 -14.09
C SER A 5 -1.83 -19.25 -13.75
N LEU A 6 -0.80 -19.25 -14.60
CA LEU A 6 0.39 -18.42 -14.46
C LEU A 6 0.05 -16.93 -14.61
N PHE A 7 -0.70 -16.54 -15.64
CA PHE A 7 -1.16 -15.15 -15.80
C PHE A 7 -2.07 -14.70 -14.66
N ASN A 8 -2.95 -15.58 -14.17
CA ASN A 8 -3.78 -15.30 -13.01
C ASN A 8 -2.92 -15.02 -11.77
N LEU A 9 -1.87 -15.82 -11.57
CA LEU A 9 -0.93 -15.62 -10.50
C LEU A 9 -0.16 -14.30 -10.63
N ILE A 10 0.36 -13.98 -11.81
CA ILE A 10 1.09 -12.73 -12.08
C ILE A 10 0.19 -11.52 -11.78
N LEU A 11 -1.05 -11.52 -12.26
CA LEU A 11 -2.01 -10.45 -11.98
C LEU A 11 -2.27 -10.27 -10.49
N LYS A 12 -2.30 -11.36 -9.71
CA LYS A 12 -2.42 -11.26 -8.25
C LYS A 12 -1.18 -10.66 -7.60
N VAL A 13 0.02 -11.00 -8.09
CA VAL A 13 1.26 -10.39 -7.61
C VAL A 13 1.26 -8.90 -7.89
N PHE A 14 0.83 -8.47 -9.08
CA PHE A 14 0.63 -7.04 -9.38
C PHE A 14 -0.43 -6.40 -8.47
N GLY A 15 -1.57 -7.06 -8.24
CA GLY A 15 -2.58 -6.58 -7.31
C GLY A 15 -2.04 -6.41 -5.88
N LEU A 16 -1.22 -7.35 -5.42
CA LEU A 16 -0.51 -7.22 -4.15
C LEU A 16 0.53 -6.09 -4.20
N PHE A 17 1.22 -5.87 -5.31
CA PHE A 17 2.15 -4.76 -5.44
C PHE A 17 1.45 -3.40 -5.27
N PHE A 18 0.26 -3.22 -5.84
CA PHE A 18 -0.56 -2.02 -5.64
C PHE A 18 -1.06 -1.84 -4.19
N LEU A 19 -1.08 -2.91 -3.38
CA LEU A 19 -1.37 -2.80 -1.94
C LEU A 19 -0.38 -1.86 -1.25
N ARG A 20 0.87 -1.82 -1.73
CA ARG A 20 1.88 -0.86 -1.30
C ARG A 20 1.34 0.57 -1.40
N GLU A 21 0.82 0.98 -2.55
CA GLU A 21 0.34 2.36 -2.76
C GLU A 21 -0.76 2.74 -1.75
N VAL A 22 -1.68 1.83 -1.45
CA VAL A 22 -2.71 2.06 -0.43
C VAL A 22 -2.09 2.26 0.96
N ILE A 23 -1.05 1.48 1.30
CA ILE A 23 -0.33 1.61 2.58
C ILE A 23 0.40 2.94 2.68
N TYR A 24 0.89 3.51 1.58
CA TYR A 24 1.51 4.83 1.59
C TYR A 24 0.48 5.95 1.73
N LEU A 25 -0.69 5.80 1.09
CA LEU A 25 -1.75 6.81 1.10
C LEU A 25 -2.49 6.92 2.45
N ILE A 26 -2.63 5.83 3.22
CA ILE A 26 -3.30 5.86 4.54
C ILE A 26 -2.61 6.82 5.53
N PRO A 27 -1.31 6.67 5.83
CA PRO A 27 -0.56 7.61 6.67
C PRO A 27 -0.49 9.02 6.08
N GLN A 28 -0.46 9.16 4.75
CA GLN A 28 -0.54 10.47 4.10
C GLN A 28 -1.86 11.18 4.41
N LEU A 29 -2.98 10.45 4.38
CA LEU A 29 -4.28 10.97 4.78
C LEU A 29 -4.26 11.44 6.25
N VAL A 30 -3.66 10.65 7.15
CA VAL A 30 -3.51 11.01 8.57
C VAL A 30 -2.65 12.27 8.72
N SER A 31 -1.53 12.37 8.01
CA SER A 31 -0.64 13.54 8.02
C SER A 31 -1.37 14.81 7.56
N ILE A 32 -2.18 14.70 6.49
CA ILE A 32 -2.98 15.81 5.97
C ILE A 32 -4.00 16.24 7.04
N ILE A 33 -4.72 15.30 7.66
CA ILE A 33 -5.70 15.59 8.72
C ILE A 33 -5.03 16.28 9.92
N LEU A 34 -3.87 15.81 10.36
CA LEU A 34 -3.14 16.39 11.50
C LEU A 34 -2.67 17.82 11.20
N SER A 35 -2.21 18.10 9.97
CA SER A 35 -1.79 19.45 9.60
C SER A 35 -2.90 20.50 9.71
N TYR A 36 -4.18 20.15 9.47
CA TYR A 36 -5.31 21.06 9.69
C TYR A 36 -5.62 21.34 11.16
N THR A 37 -5.08 20.54 12.09
CA THR A 37 -5.28 20.74 13.53
C THR A 37 -4.21 21.63 14.15
N GLU A 38 -3.04 21.77 13.52
CA GLU A 38 -1.92 22.58 14.01
C GLU A 38 -2.03 24.06 13.62
N THR A 39 -2.77 24.41 12.55
CA THR A 39 -2.91 25.80 12.05
C THR A 39 -4.04 26.61 12.70
N ASN A 40 -4.45 26.30 13.94
CA ASN A 40 -5.53 27.00 14.64
C ASN A 40 -5.11 28.38 15.19
N ASP A 41 -4.63 29.28 14.33
CA ASP A 41 -4.66 30.71 14.61
C ASP A 41 -6.06 31.27 14.28
N LEU A 42 -6.60 32.02 15.24
CA LEU A 42 -8.01 32.25 15.54
C LEU A 42 -8.75 33.25 14.60
N ALA A 43 -8.68 33.10 13.28
CA ALA A 43 -9.42 33.98 12.37
C ALA A 43 -10.09 33.22 11.21
N GLY A 44 -11.32 32.75 11.48
CA GLY A 44 -12.31 32.45 10.45
C GLY A 44 -11.93 31.36 9.44
N LYS A 45 -12.16 30.10 9.80
CA LYS A 45 -12.19 28.96 8.85
C LYS A 45 -13.27 29.20 7.79
N GLN A 46 -12.93 29.91 6.72
CA GLN A 46 -13.61 29.74 5.45
C GLN A 46 -13.19 28.39 4.91
N PHE A 47 -14.19 27.56 4.59
CA PHE A 47 -14.02 26.34 3.80
C PHE A 47 -13.48 26.73 2.41
N ASN A 48 -12.18 26.95 2.31
CA ASN A 48 -11.53 27.20 1.03
C ASN A 48 -11.44 25.88 0.29
N ILE A 49 -12.10 25.83 -0.88
CA ILE A 49 -12.15 24.66 -1.75
C ILE A 49 -10.73 24.20 -2.14
N GLU A 50 -9.79 25.14 -2.27
CA GLU A 50 -8.40 24.91 -2.64
C GLU A 50 -7.61 24.11 -1.60
N GLU A 51 -7.80 24.38 -0.30
CA GLU A 51 -7.12 23.64 0.76
C GLU A 51 -7.65 22.20 0.84
N ASN A 52 -8.95 21.99 0.64
CA ASN A 52 -9.58 20.67 0.73
C ASN A 52 -9.32 19.74 -0.48
N MET A 53 -8.77 20.26 -1.58
CA MET A 53 -8.46 19.45 -2.77
C MET A 53 -7.50 18.31 -2.45
N SER A 54 -6.52 18.52 -1.57
CA SER A 54 -5.54 17.51 -1.18
C SER A 54 -6.18 16.28 -0.52
N ILE A 55 -7.19 16.49 0.35
CA ILE A 55 -7.95 15.39 0.97
C ILE A 55 -8.75 14.65 -0.10
N ILE A 56 -9.49 15.38 -0.94
CA ILE A 56 -10.37 14.79 -1.96
C ILE A 56 -9.54 13.94 -2.93
N ILE A 57 -8.40 14.46 -3.41
CA ILE A 57 -7.49 13.74 -4.31
C ILE A 57 -6.92 12.50 -3.62
N THR A 58 -6.51 12.60 -2.36
CA THR A 58 -5.94 11.46 -1.61
C THR A 58 -7.00 10.37 -1.40
N VAL A 59 -8.22 10.73 -1.01
CA VAL A 59 -9.34 9.78 -0.85
C VAL A 59 -9.69 9.14 -2.19
N PHE A 60 -9.77 9.92 -3.26
CA PHE A 60 -10.02 9.41 -4.61
C PHE A 60 -8.92 8.44 -5.04
N ALA A 61 -7.65 8.76 -4.79
CA ALA A 61 -6.53 7.88 -5.08
C ALA A 61 -6.62 6.56 -4.30
N ILE A 62 -6.95 6.60 -2.99
CA ILE A 62 -7.16 5.39 -2.18
C ILE A 62 -8.27 4.52 -2.78
N LEU A 63 -9.42 5.12 -3.12
CA LEU A 63 -10.53 4.40 -3.72
C LEU A 63 -10.17 3.80 -5.08
N PHE A 64 -9.43 4.54 -5.90
CA PHE A 64 -8.97 4.10 -7.20
C PHE A 64 -8.01 2.92 -7.08
N TYR A 65 -7.00 3.00 -6.21
CA TYR A 65 -6.09 1.88 -5.96
C TYR A 65 -6.81 0.68 -5.35
N ALA A 66 -7.71 0.89 -4.39
CA ALA A 66 -8.52 -0.18 -3.81
C ALA A 66 -9.37 -0.89 -4.88
N PHE A 67 -9.94 -0.13 -5.83
CA PHE A 67 -10.68 -0.67 -6.96
C PHE A 67 -9.79 -1.50 -7.89
N ILE A 68 -8.60 -1.01 -8.23
CA ILE A 68 -7.61 -1.74 -9.04
C ILE A 68 -7.19 -3.04 -8.36
N ILE A 69 -6.86 -2.99 -7.08
CA ILE A 69 -6.48 -4.17 -6.28
C ILE A 69 -7.62 -5.18 -6.28
N TYR A 70 -8.86 -4.72 -6.05
CA TYR A 70 -10.03 -5.60 -6.08
C TYR A 70 -10.17 -6.30 -7.44
N GLN A 71 -10.00 -5.55 -8.53
CA GLN A 71 -10.09 -6.09 -9.88
C GLN A 71 -8.97 -7.11 -10.17
N LEU A 72 -7.73 -6.79 -9.80
CA LEU A 72 -6.54 -7.64 -10.00
C LEU A 72 -6.49 -8.87 -9.09
N LEU A 73 -7.07 -8.83 -7.89
CA LEU A 73 -7.09 -9.98 -6.98
C LEU A 73 -8.30 -10.88 -7.19
N PHE A 74 -9.47 -10.33 -7.55
CA PHE A 74 -10.73 -11.09 -7.55
C PHE A 74 -11.40 -11.23 -8.93
N ASN A 75 -10.96 -10.50 -9.95
CA ASN A 75 -11.52 -10.58 -11.31
C ASN A 75 -10.44 -10.90 -12.36
N THR A 76 -9.39 -11.63 -11.98
CA THR A 76 -8.29 -12.01 -12.88
C THR A 76 -8.75 -12.73 -14.13
N ASN A 77 -9.76 -13.61 -14.04
CA ASN A 77 -10.26 -14.33 -15.21
C ASN A 77 -10.82 -13.37 -16.27
N LYS A 78 -11.58 -12.34 -15.87
CA LYS A 78 -12.10 -11.33 -16.80
C LYS A 78 -10.98 -10.55 -17.49
N ILE A 79 -9.92 -10.23 -16.76
CA ILE A 79 -8.75 -9.54 -17.30
C ILE A 79 -8.04 -10.42 -18.33
N ILE A 80 -7.86 -11.71 -18.02
CA ILE A 80 -7.23 -12.69 -18.92
C ILE A 80 -8.05 -12.85 -20.21
N ASP A 81 -9.38 -12.92 -20.09
CA ASP A 81 -10.28 -13.09 -21.23
C ASP A 81 -10.31 -11.82 -22.11
N ILE A 82 -10.25 -10.61 -21.52
CA ILE A 82 -10.14 -9.33 -22.26
C ILE A 82 -8.80 -9.24 -23.00
N LEU A 83 -7.71 -9.61 -22.33
CA LEU A 83 -6.37 -9.58 -22.90
C LEU A 83 -6.10 -10.77 -23.84
N LYS A 84 -7.06 -11.71 -23.98
CA LYS A 84 -6.96 -12.92 -24.80
C LYS A 84 -5.67 -13.72 -24.59
N LEU A 85 -5.15 -13.70 -23.36
CA LEU A 85 -3.87 -14.34 -23.02
C LEU A 85 -3.93 -15.88 -23.05
N ASP A 86 -5.10 -16.47 -23.24
CA ASP A 86 -5.30 -17.92 -23.32
C ASP A 86 -5.37 -18.48 -24.75
N GLN A 87 -5.38 -17.63 -25.79
CA GLN A 87 -5.73 -18.07 -27.15
C GLN A 87 -4.60 -18.82 -27.89
N GLU A 88 -3.33 -18.74 -27.46
CA GLU A 88 -2.20 -19.29 -28.23
C GLU A 88 -1.33 -20.34 -27.50
N TYR A 89 -1.56 -20.62 -26.20
CA TYR A 89 -0.65 -21.46 -25.39
C TYR A 89 -1.22 -22.82 -24.96
N TYR A 90 -1.95 -23.50 -25.85
CA TYR A 90 -2.65 -24.75 -25.51
C TYR A 90 -1.75 -25.97 -25.19
N GLN A 91 -0.42 -25.91 -25.35
CA GLN A 91 0.41 -27.13 -25.37
C GLN A 91 1.66 -27.18 -24.46
N LYS A 92 1.97 -26.15 -23.66
CA LYS A 92 3.10 -26.22 -22.71
C LYS A 92 2.61 -26.13 -21.27
N GLU A 93 2.53 -27.27 -20.61
CA GLU A 93 2.44 -27.30 -19.15
C GLU A 93 3.74 -26.74 -18.57
N PHE A 94 3.65 -25.62 -17.86
CA PHE A 94 4.78 -25.10 -17.10
C PHE A 94 4.92 -25.93 -15.82
N SER A 95 5.97 -26.76 -15.73
CA SER A 95 6.30 -27.56 -14.54
C SER A 95 7.04 -26.70 -13.50
N PHE A 96 6.36 -25.70 -12.94
CA PHE A 96 6.84 -25.04 -11.72
C PHE A 96 6.31 -25.82 -10.50
N ASN A 97 7.21 -26.31 -9.65
CA ASN A 97 6.90 -27.01 -8.40
C ASN A 97 6.51 -26.07 -7.23
N LEU A 98 6.25 -24.79 -7.51
CA LEU A 98 5.83 -23.82 -6.50
C LEU A 98 4.30 -23.73 -6.47
N SER A 99 3.73 -23.86 -5.27
CA SER A 99 2.31 -23.62 -5.07
C SER A 99 1.97 -22.13 -5.23
N ASN A 100 0.78 -21.84 -5.74
CA ASN A 100 0.27 -20.47 -5.85
C ASN A 100 0.30 -19.74 -4.49
N SER A 101 0.07 -20.46 -3.40
CA SER A 101 0.14 -19.94 -2.04
C SER A 101 1.55 -19.48 -1.66
N GLN A 102 2.58 -20.27 -2.01
CA GLN A 102 3.98 -19.93 -1.74
C GLN A 102 4.39 -18.66 -2.49
N ILE A 103 4.01 -18.52 -3.76
CA ILE A 103 4.39 -17.35 -4.55
C ILE A 103 3.72 -16.07 -4.02
N LEU A 104 2.44 -16.15 -3.63
CA LEU A 104 1.75 -15.03 -2.96
C LEU A 104 2.38 -14.70 -1.60
N THR A 105 2.82 -15.71 -0.85
CA THR A 105 3.54 -15.52 0.42
C THR A 105 4.84 -14.77 0.21
N ILE A 106 5.65 -15.21 -0.76
CA ILE A 106 6.93 -14.55 -1.11
C ILE A 106 6.65 -13.11 -1.53
N SER A 107 5.62 -12.87 -2.34
CA SER A 107 5.24 -11.54 -2.78
C SER A 107 4.90 -10.61 -1.61
N LEU A 108 4.08 -11.07 -0.65
CA LEU A 108 3.75 -10.30 0.55
C LEU A 108 4.99 -9.99 1.41
N ILE A 109 5.90 -10.97 1.56
CA ILE A 109 7.15 -10.77 2.31
C ILE A 109 8.01 -9.72 1.61
N VAL A 110 8.19 -9.82 0.29
CA VAL A 110 8.99 -8.87 -0.50
C VAL A 110 8.41 -7.46 -0.42
N ILE A 111 7.08 -7.32 -0.57
CA ILE A 111 6.41 -6.01 -0.46
C ILE A 111 6.61 -5.41 0.92
N GLY A 112 6.34 -6.19 1.99
CA GLY A 112 6.55 -5.72 3.36
C GLY A 112 8.01 -5.34 3.63
N ALA A 113 8.96 -6.14 3.15
CA ALA A 113 10.38 -5.86 3.30
C ALA A 113 10.81 -4.57 2.59
N ILE A 114 10.32 -4.33 1.36
CA ILE A 114 10.58 -3.08 0.63
C ILE A 114 10.05 -1.87 1.41
N ILE A 115 8.85 -1.96 2.00
CA ILE A 115 8.30 -0.87 2.80
C ILE A 115 9.19 -0.61 4.02
N LEU A 116 9.59 -1.67 4.74
CA LEU A 116 10.49 -1.52 5.90
C LEU A 116 11.85 -0.93 5.54
N LEU A 117 12.45 -1.37 4.44
CA LEU A 117 13.75 -0.87 3.97
C LEU A 117 13.71 0.62 3.65
N ASN A 118 12.58 1.15 3.20
CA ASN A 118 12.43 2.58 2.93
C ASN A 118 12.06 3.37 4.18
N GLU A 119 11.10 2.88 4.97
CA GLU A 119 10.52 3.67 6.06
C GLU A 119 11.34 3.64 7.35
N ILE A 120 12.16 2.61 7.59
CA ILE A 120 13.04 2.56 8.77
C ILE A 120 14.10 3.68 8.71
N PRO A 121 14.86 3.85 7.62
CA PRO A 121 15.78 4.99 7.48
C PRO A 121 15.10 6.35 7.60
N ASP A 122 13.93 6.52 6.98
CA ASP A 122 13.17 7.77 7.04
C ASP A 122 12.74 8.09 8.49
N PHE A 123 12.23 7.09 9.21
CA PHE A 123 11.85 7.23 10.61
C PHE A 123 13.04 7.62 11.50
N LEU A 124 14.19 6.97 11.31
CA LEU A 124 15.42 7.29 12.04
C LEU A 124 15.91 8.71 11.72
N THR A 125 15.81 9.15 10.46
CA THR A 125 16.17 10.50 10.02
C THR A 125 15.28 11.54 10.70
N HIS A 126 13.97 11.30 10.77
CA HIS A 126 13.05 12.20 11.47
C HIS A 126 13.30 12.27 12.97
N ILE A 127 13.63 11.14 13.63
CA ILE A 127 14.04 11.14 15.04
C ILE A 127 15.34 11.92 15.24
N PHE A 128 16.31 11.75 14.36
CA PHE A 128 17.59 12.44 14.47
C PHE A 128 17.43 13.94 14.34
N SER A 129 16.61 14.40 13.37
CA SER A 129 16.27 15.81 13.20
C SER A 129 15.60 16.40 14.46
N LEU A 130 14.69 15.65 15.10
CA LEU A 130 14.08 16.06 16.38
C LEU A 130 15.11 16.33 17.47
N VAL A 131 16.07 15.42 17.63
CA VAL A 131 17.08 15.52 18.69
C VAL A 131 18.00 16.70 18.44
N ILE A 132 18.36 16.97 17.19
CA ILE A 132 19.19 18.12 16.81
C ILE A 132 18.44 19.44 17.03
N GLU A 133 17.21 19.57 16.53
CA GLU A 133 16.43 20.81 16.67
C GLU A 133 16.22 21.18 18.13
N LYS A 134 15.90 20.18 18.97
CA LYS A 134 15.73 20.38 20.42
C LYS A 134 17.03 20.81 21.12
N LYS A 135 18.19 20.40 20.60
CA LYS A 135 19.50 20.67 21.21
C LYS A 135 20.13 21.99 20.74
N TYR A 136 19.90 22.42 19.50
CA TYR A 136 20.62 23.54 18.91
C TYR A 136 19.76 24.75 18.52
N THR A 137 18.45 24.58 18.27
CA THR A 137 17.67 25.60 17.54
C THR A 137 16.63 26.33 18.40
N HIS A 138 16.56 26.11 19.72
CA HIS A 138 15.64 26.84 20.63
C HIS A 138 14.20 27.02 20.06
N ASN A 139 13.62 25.96 19.46
CA ASN A 139 12.25 25.95 18.93
C ASN A 139 11.91 27.00 17.85
N ILE A 140 12.88 27.49 17.06
CA ILE A 140 12.59 28.48 16.00
C ILE A 140 11.80 27.87 14.82
N THR A 141 11.84 26.54 14.64
CA THR A 141 11.06 25.81 13.63
C THR A 141 10.03 24.89 14.27
N SER A 142 8.78 24.94 13.78
CA SER A 142 7.73 24.01 14.17
C SER A 142 8.06 22.63 13.60
N PHE A 143 8.57 21.74 14.43
CA PHE A 143 8.83 20.36 14.02
C PHE A 143 7.53 19.69 13.56
N ASN A 144 7.50 19.21 12.32
CA ASN A 144 6.36 18.51 11.76
C ASN A 144 6.31 17.06 12.25
N PHE A 145 5.62 16.83 13.37
CA PHE A 145 5.42 15.49 13.96
C PHE A 145 4.68 14.54 13.01
N SER A 146 3.91 15.09 12.08
CA SER A 146 3.15 14.38 11.06
C SER A 146 3.99 13.39 10.23
N TYR A 147 5.23 13.72 9.85
CA TYR A 147 6.08 12.82 9.06
C TYR A 147 6.63 11.64 9.87
N LEU A 148 6.93 11.87 11.16
CA LEU A 148 7.39 10.82 12.07
C LEU A 148 6.26 9.83 12.39
N VAL A 149 5.04 10.34 12.63
CA VAL A 149 3.86 9.49 12.83
C VAL A 149 3.54 8.71 11.56
N SER A 150 3.61 9.36 10.40
CA SER A 150 3.35 8.75 9.09
C SER A 150 4.29 7.57 8.81
N SER A 151 5.61 7.76 8.96
CA SER A 151 6.60 6.69 8.79
C SER A 151 6.43 5.57 9.82
N GLY A 152 6.15 5.90 11.09
CA GLY A 152 5.87 4.92 12.13
C GLY A 152 4.64 4.03 11.82
N ILE A 153 3.55 4.62 11.34
CA ILE A 153 2.34 3.90 10.93
C ILE A 153 2.67 2.92 9.78
N LYS A 154 3.43 3.35 8.78
CA LYS A 154 3.80 2.48 7.65
C LYS A 154 4.64 1.29 8.09
N ILE A 155 5.59 1.48 9.01
CA ILE A 155 6.39 0.39 9.59
C ILE A 155 5.47 -0.63 10.27
N ILE A 156 4.52 -0.17 11.09
CA ILE A 156 3.55 -1.04 11.77
C ILE A 156 2.72 -1.82 10.75
N ILE A 157 2.20 -1.16 9.71
CA ILE A 157 1.39 -1.82 8.67
C ILE A 157 2.24 -2.85 7.91
N ALA A 158 3.48 -2.54 7.56
CA ALA A 158 4.38 -3.48 6.88
C ALA A 158 4.67 -4.72 7.73
N LEU A 159 4.90 -4.55 9.04
CA LEU A 159 5.07 -5.66 9.98
C LEU A 159 3.79 -6.50 10.09
N LEU A 160 2.61 -5.87 10.15
CA LEU A 160 1.33 -6.56 10.16
C LEU A 160 1.12 -7.41 8.89
N ILE A 161 1.49 -6.90 7.72
CA ILE A 161 1.38 -7.64 6.45
C ILE A 161 2.28 -8.87 6.45
N ILE A 162 3.52 -8.72 6.92
CA ILE A 162 4.45 -9.85 7.03
C ILE A 162 3.96 -10.86 8.06
N GLY A 163 3.48 -10.40 9.22
CA GLY A 163 2.98 -11.24 10.32
C GLY A 163 1.72 -12.02 9.92
N GLU A 164 0.71 -11.32 9.39
CA GLU A 164 -0.60 -11.87 9.04
C GLU A 164 -0.69 -12.40 7.59
N ARG A 165 0.45 -12.60 6.92
CA ARG A 165 0.51 -13.03 5.51
C ARG A 165 -0.36 -14.27 5.21
N LYS A 166 -0.42 -15.24 6.12
CA LYS A 166 -1.23 -16.46 5.97
C LYS A 166 -2.72 -16.11 5.86
N ARG A 167 -3.20 -15.25 6.76
CA ARG A 167 -4.60 -14.81 6.81
C ARG A 167 -5.00 -14.02 5.57
N ILE A 168 -4.11 -13.18 5.05
CA ILE A 168 -4.32 -12.44 3.80
C ILE A 168 -4.49 -13.41 2.63
N ILE A 169 -3.62 -14.41 2.52
CA ILE A 169 -3.66 -15.40 1.43
C ILE A 169 -4.91 -16.26 1.52
N GLU A 170 -5.27 -16.73 2.71
CA GLU A 170 -6.50 -17.49 2.95
C GLU A 170 -7.74 -16.69 2.56
N PHE A 171 -7.77 -15.39 2.87
CA PHE A 171 -8.86 -14.50 2.44
C PHE A 171 -8.96 -14.38 0.93
N ILE A 172 -7.82 -14.19 0.23
CA ILE A 172 -7.77 -14.12 -1.23
C ILE A 172 -8.27 -15.43 -1.85
N GLN A 173 -7.82 -16.58 -1.33
CA GLN A 173 -8.22 -17.89 -1.86
C GLN A 173 -9.69 -18.22 -1.59
N LYS A 174 -10.18 -17.98 -0.37
CA LYS A 174 -11.57 -18.27 0.03
C LYS A 174 -12.60 -17.47 -0.79
N LYS A 175 -12.27 -16.22 -1.12
CA LYS A 175 -13.17 -15.36 -1.92
C LYS A 175 -13.21 -15.75 -3.40
N GLN A 176 -12.21 -16.47 -3.89
CA GLN A 176 -12.21 -17.04 -5.23
C GLN A 176 -12.98 -18.35 -5.30
N ALA A 177 -12.89 -19.21 -4.28
CA ALA A 177 -13.64 -20.47 -4.25
C ALA A 177 -15.17 -20.29 -4.16
N LYS A 178 -15.64 -19.08 -3.81
CA LYS A 178 -17.07 -18.73 -3.73
C LYS A 178 -17.64 -18.06 -4.99
N LYS A 179 -16.80 -17.80 -6.00
CA LYS A 179 -17.20 -17.20 -7.29
C LYS A 179 -17.14 -18.25 -8.38
#